data_AF-A0A6V7HM31-F1
#
_entry.id   AF-A0A6V7HM31-F1
#
_cell.length_a   1.000
_cell.length_b   1.000
_cell.length_c   1.000
_cell.angle_alpha   90.00
_cell.angle_beta   90.00
_cell.angle_gamma   90.00
#
_symmetry.space_group_name_H-M   'P 1'
#
loop_
_entity.id
_entity.type
_entity.pdbx_description
1 polymer ?
#
loop_
_entity_poly.entity_id
_entity_poly.type
_entity_poly.pdbx_seq_one_letter_code
_entity_poly.pdbx_strand_id
1 'polypeptide(L)'
;FTEGEEFTAWVRITSNHRGYFEFSLCPLETPDAIETEECFKENPVLTVDGESKWVLPRYDNDDYAIRLVLPKGLTCEHCALRWHWWTGNSSGYCDDGSDRLGCGPQETFRTCSDIAIFGKP
;
A
#
# COMPACT_ATOMS: atom_id res chain seq x y z
N PHE A 1 12.97 11.12 -1.94
CA PHE A 1 12.74 10.38 -3.20
C PHE A 1 12.60 11.37 -4.35
N THR A 2 12.61 10.87 -5.58
CA THR A 2 12.33 11.62 -6.81
C THR A 2 11.06 11.08 -7.46
N GLU A 3 10.26 11.93 -8.09
CA GLU A 3 9.07 11.49 -8.84
C GLU A 3 9.43 10.42 -9.89
N GLY A 4 8.59 9.40 -10.06
CA GLY A 4 8.86 8.30 -10.98
C GLY A 4 10.05 7.39 -10.60
N GLU A 5 10.64 7.55 -9.41
CA GLU A 5 11.68 6.68 -8.89
C GLU A 5 11.11 5.29 -8.55
N GLU A 6 11.85 4.23 -8.88
CA GLU A 6 11.62 2.91 -8.34
C GLU A 6 12.30 2.77 -6.98
N PHE A 7 11.59 2.27 -5.98
CA PHE A 7 12.13 2.04 -4.64
C PHE A 7 11.69 0.69 -4.08
N THR A 8 12.36 0.24 -3.02
CA THR A 8 11.99 -0.98 -2.29
C THR A 8 11.37 -0.62 -0.95
N ALA A 9 10.11 -1.00 -0.74
CA ALA A 9 9.47 -0.99 0.57
C ALA A 9 9.72 -2.34 1.27
N TRP A 10 10.22 -2.28 2.50
CA TRP A 10 10.38 -3.47 3.35
C TRP A 10 9.20 -3.58 4.31
N VAL A 11 8.47 -4.69 4.24
CA VAL A 11 7.34 -4.97 5.12
C VAL A 11 7.67 -6.20 5.96
N ARG A 12 7.77 -6.01 7.29
CA ARG A 12 7.98 -7.10 8.24
C ARG A 12 6.65 -7.70 8.68
N ILE A 13 6.42 -8.96 8.35
CA ILE A 13 5.24 -9.72 8.77
C ILE A 13 5.62 -10.68 9.89
N THR A 14 5.03 -10.48 11.07
CA THR A 14 5.26 -11.32 12.26
C THR A 14 4.19 -12.41 12.44
N SER A 15 3.03 -12.26 11.77
CA SER A 15 1.98 -13.27 11.68
C SER A 15 1.28 -13.14 10.32
N ASN A 16 1.48 -14.09 9.42
CA ASN A 16 0.98 -14.01 8.06
C ASN A 16 -0.50 -14.42 7.96
N HIS A 17 -1.38 -13.43 7.82
CA HIS A 17 -2.83 -13.60 7.62
C HIS A 17 -3.25 -13.61 6.14
N ARG A 18 -2.31 -13.88 5.20
CA ARG A 18 -2.53 -13.94 3.75
C ARG A 18 -3.00 -12.60 3.17
N GLY A 19 -3.54 -12.62 1.94
CA GLY A 19 -4.12 -11.45 1.29
C GLY A 19 -3.09 -10.67 0.49
N TYR A 20 -3.19 -9.34 0.51
CA TYR A 20 -2.38 -8.48 -0.35
C TYR A 20 -2.10 -7.11 0.29
N PHE A 21 -1.02 -6.49 -0.17
CA PHE A 21 -0.66 -5.12 0.18
C PHE A 21 -1.05 -4.16 -0.93
N GLU A 22 -1.49 -2.97 -0.53
CA GLU A 22 -1.65 -1.80 -1.37
C GLU A 22 -0.80 -0.67 -0.79
N PHE A 23 -0.29 0.18 -1.67
CA PHE A 23 0.48 1.35 -1.30
C PHE A 23 -0.15 2.60 -1.92
N SER A 24 -0.17 3.70 -1.17
CA SER A 24 -0.75 4.95 -1.63
C SER A 24 -0.06 6.13 -0.95
N LEU A 25 -0.04 7.29 -1.61
CA LEU A 25 0.49 8.52 -1.07
C LEU A 25 -0.64 9.47 -0.67
N CYS A 26 -0.37 10.34 0.28
CA CYS A 26 -1.17 11.54 0.47
C CYS A 26 -0.22 12.74 0.55
N PRO A 27 -0.15 13.60 -0.48
CA PRO A 27 0.58 14.85 -0.40
C PRO A 27 -0.16 15.83 0.50
N LEU A 28 0.53 16.31 1.53
CA LEU A 28 0.00 17.21 2.55
C LEU A 28 0.41 18.65 2.22
N GLU A 29 -0.55 19.57 2.31
CA GLU A 29 -0.30 20.99 2.03
C GLU A 29 0.59 21.65 3.10
N THR A 30 0.53 21.16 4.33
CA THR A 30 1.31 21.68 5.47
C THR A 30 1.73 20.52 6.38
N PRO A 31 2.78 20.70 7.22
CA PRO A 31 3.23 19.66 8.16
C PRO A 31 2.16 19.21 9.17
N ASP A 32 1.20 20.08 9.48
CA ASP A 32 0.12 19.81 10.45
C ASP A 32 -1.17 19.34 9.77
N ALA A 33 -1.19 19.24 8.44
CA ALA A 33 -2.34 18.72 7.72
C ALA A 33 -2.50 17.22 8.00
N ILE A 34 -3.76 16.77 8.07
CA ILE A 34 -4.11 15.38 8.35
C ILE A 34 -4.46 14.69 7.04
N GLU A 35 -3.88 13.53 6.82
CA GLU A 35 -4.16 12.69 5.67
C GLU A 35 -5.63 12.18 5.68
N THR A 36 -6.22 12.05 4.50
CA THR A 36 -7.58 11.53 4.33
C THR A 36 -7.60 10.27 3.46
N GLU A 37 -8.65 9.47 3.59
CA GLU A 37 -8.83 8.29 2.75
C GLU A 37 -9.02 8.66 1.28
N GLU A 38 -9.68 9.79 1.00
CA GLU A 38 -9.87 10.35 -0.34
C GLU A 38 -8.51 10.69 -0.97
N CYS A 39 -7.62 11.35 -0.23
CA CYS A 39 -6.29 11.70 -0.66
C CYS A 39 -5.46 10.46 -1.08
N PHE A 40 -5.51 9.41 -0.26
CA PHE A 40 -4.84 8.14 -0.58
C PHE A 40 -5.43 7.46 -1.82
N LYS A 41 -6.75 7.51 -1.99
CA LYS A 41 -7.43 6.90 -3.14
C LYS A 41 -7.03 7.54 -4.47
N GLU A 42 -6.74 8.85 -4.45
CA GLU A 42 -6.33 9.59 -5.65
C GLU A 42 -4.88 9.30 -6.07
N ASN A 43 -4.03 8.83 -5.15
CA ASN A 43 -2.59 8.71 -5.38
C ASN A 43 -2.06 7.29 -5.08
N PRO A 44 -2.48 6.26 -5.85
CA PRO A 44 -1.96 4.91 -5.68
C PRO A 44 -0.47 4.81 -6.08
N VAL A 45 0.28 3.97 -5.36
CA VAL A 45 1.66 3.59 -5.68
C VAL A 45 1.63 2.15 -6.18
N LEU A 46 2.10 1.94 -7.41
CA LEU A 46 2.05 0.63 -8.08
C LEU A 46 3.35 -0.14 -7.87
N THR A 47 3.28 -1.45 -8.06
CA THR A 47 4.49 -2.27 -8.23
C THR A 47 5.22 -1.86 -9.51
N VAL A 48 6.49 -2.25 -9.62
CA VAL A 48 7.27 -2.07 -10.86
C VAL A 48 6.65 -2.75 -12.08
N ASP A 49 5.82 -3.78 -11.86
CA ASP A 49 5.09 -4.48 -12.91
C ASP A 49 3.74 -3.82 -13.25
N GLY A 50 3.38 -2.72 -12.57
CA GLY A 50 2.15 -1.95 -12.81
C GLY A 50 0.92 -2.43 -12.04
N GLU A 51 1.10 -3.33 -11.07
CA GLU A 51 0.00 -3.87 -10.27
C GLU A 51 -0.32 -2.97 -9.07
N SER A 52 -1.61 -2.80 -8.77
CA SER A 52 -2.05 -2.07 -7.57
C SER A 52 -2.02 -2.91 -6.31
N LYS A 53 -2.05 -4.24 -6.45
CA LYS A 53 -2.05 -5.21 -5.35
C LYS A 53 -0.81 -6.07 -5.41
N TRP A 54 -0.07 -6.11 -4.32
CA TRP A 54 1.02 -7.05 -4.13
C TRP A 54 0.53 -8.22 -3.25
N VAL A 55 0.21 -9.35 -3.88
CA VAL A 55 -0.30 -10.54 -3.18
C VAL A 55 0.84 -11.20 -2.42
N LEU A 56 0.64 -11.53 -1.14
CA LEU A 56 1.67 -12.25 -0.38
C LEU A 56 1.96 -13.59 -1.07
N PRO A 57 3.22 -13.84 -1.49
CA PRO A 57 3.55 -14.99 -2.32
C PRO A 57 3.64 -16.29 -1.51
N ARG A 58 3.69 -16.18 -0.18
CA ARG A 58 3.96 -17.27 0.76
C ARG A 58 3.21 -17.04 2.07
N TYR A 59 3.17 -18.09 2.90
CA TYR A 59 2.50 -18.11 4.20
C TYR A 59 3.46 -18.03 5.40
N ASP A 60 4.74 -17.75 5.15
CA ASP A 60 5.76 -17.56 6.18
C ASP A 60 5.69 -16.17 6.82
N ASN A 61 6.21 -16.08 8.04
CA ASN A 61 6.53 -14.80 8.65
C ASN A 61 7.91 -14.40 8.17
N ASP A 62 8.01 -13.29 7.45
CA ASP A 62 9.25 -12.86 6.82
C ASP A 62 9.25 -11.33 6.60
N ASP A 63 10.41 -10.83 6.17
CA ASP A 63 10.57 -9.50 5.64
C ASP A 63 10.39 -9.52 4.12
N TYR A 64 9.31 -8.93 3.63
CA TYR A 64 9.03 -8.85 2.20
C TYR A 64 9.61 -7.57 1.61
N ALA A 65 10.39 -7.72 0.54
CA ALA A 65 10.89 -6.61 -0.28
C ALA A 65 9.97 -6.38 -1.48
N ILE A 66 9.22 -5.28 -1.47
CA ILE A 66 8.28 -4.92 -2.53
C ILE A 66 8.89 -3.79 -3.36
N ARG A 67 9.07 -4.04 -4.66
CA ARG A 67 9.53 -3.02 -5.61
C ARG A 67 8.35 -2.21 -6.11
N LEU A 68 8.38 -0.91 -5.83
CA LEU A 68 7.32 0.05 -6.09
C LEU A 68 7.82 1.19 -6.97
N VAL A 69 6.90 1.91 -7.62
CA VAL A 69 7.22 3.09 -8.44
C VAL A 69 6.41 4.28 -7.94
N LEU A 70 7.09 5.37 -7.60
CA LEU A 70 6.42 6.62 -7.26
C LEU A 70 5.72 7.22 -8.48
N PRO A 71 4.54 7.86 -8.33
CA PRO A 71 3.85 8.48 -9.44
C PRO A 71 4.72 9.54 -10.14
N LYS A 72 4.62 9.62 -11.47
CA LYS A 72 5.22 10.71 -12.24
C LYS A 72 4.34 11.95 -12.12
N GLY A 73 4.94 13.13 -12.00
CA GLY A 73 4.22 14.40 -11.86
C GLY A 73 3.77 14.70 -10.42
N LEU A 74 4.09 13.84 -9.44
CA LEU A 74 3.76 14.04 -8.04
C LEU A 74 5.01 14.41 -7.26
N THR A 75 5.02 15.63 -6.72
CA THR A 75 6.06 16.13 -5.82
C THR A 75 5.42 16.62 -4.52
N CYS A 76 6.11 16.45 -3.40
CA CYS A 76 5.65 16.87 -2.08
C CYS A 76 6.82 17.02 -1.12
N GLU A 77 6.83 18.11 -0.35
CA GLU A 77 7.74 18.27 0.79
C GLU A 77 7.29 17.43 1.99
N HIS A 78 5.97 17.25 2.14
CA HIS A 78 5.32 16.44 3.17
C HIS A 78 4.33 15.47 2.51
N CYS A 79 4.65 14.18 2.54
CA CYS A 79 3.77 13.11 2.06
C CYS A 79 3.64 12.03 3.12
N ALA A 80 2.43 11.54 3.34
CA ALA A 80 2.22 10.26 4.02
C ALA A 80 2.25 9.14 2.98
N LEU A 81 3.19 8.19 3.09
CA LEU A 81 3.15 6.91 2.38
C LEU A 81 2.40 5.90 3.25
N ARG A 82 1.27 5.40 2.77
CA ARG A 82 0.49 4.38 3.46
C ARG A 82 0.75 3.00 2.88
N TRP A 83 1.12 2.08 3.76
CA TRP A 83 0.95 0.65 3.54
C TRP A 83 -0.42 0.24 4.07
N HIS A 84 -1.21 -0.46 3.25
CA HIS A 84 -2.50 -1.00 3.63
C HIS A 84 -2.53 -2.49 3.30
N TRP A 85 -2.65 -3.32 4.34
CA TRP A 85 -2.76 -4.75 4.21
C TRP A 85 -4.20 -5.20 4.38
N TRP A 86 -4.73 -5.82 3.33
CA TRP A 86 -5.98 -6.57 3.37
C TRP A 86 -5.64 -8.04 3.61
N THR A 87 -5.99 -8.55 4.78
CA THR A 87 -5.80 -9.98 5.09
C THR A 87 -6.73 -10.86 4.26
N GLY A 88 -6.53 -12.18 4.31
CA GLY A 88 -7.31 -13.13 3.50
C GLY A 88 -7.45 -14.51 4.13
N ASN A 89 -7.41 -14.59 5.46
CA ASN A 89 -7.51 -15.84 6.21
C ASN A 89 -8.90 -16.09 6.81
N SER A 90 -9.85 -15.15 6.68
CA SER A 90 -11.23 -15.32 7.16
C SER A 90 -12.14 -15.79 6.03
N SER A 91 -13.09 -16.69 6.34
CA SER A 91 -14.13 -17.10 5.38
C SER A 91 -15.23 -16.06 5.32
N GLY A 92 -15.82 -15.89 4.14
CA GLY A 92 -16.98 -15.04 3.96
C GLY A 92 -17.62 -15.23 2.60
N TYR A 93 -18.79 -14.60 2.42
CA TYR A 93 -19.52 -14.66 1.16
C TYR A 93 -18.88 -13.74 0.12
N CYS A 94 -18.58 -14.30 -1.04
CA CYS A 94 -18.17 -13.56 -2.24
C CYS A 94 -19.41 -13.01 -2.98
N ASP A 95 -19.19 -12.15 -3.97
CA ASP A 95 -20.27 -11.56 -4.78
C ASP A 95 -21.11 -12.60 -5.54
N ASP A 96 -20.53 -13.76 -5.85
CA ASP A 96 -21.23 -14.90 -6.48
C ASP A 96 -22.03 -15.76 -5.49
N GLY A 97 -22.09 -15.37 -4.22
CA GLY A 97 -22.80 -16.07 -3.15
C GLY A 97 -22.06 -17.28 -2.59
N SER A 98 -20.87 -17.62 -3.10
CA SER A 98 -20.04 -18.70 -2.53
C SER A 98 -19.37 -18.25 -1.23
N ASP A 99 -19.24 -19.17 -0.27
CA ASP A 99 -18.45 -18.95 0.95
C ASP A 99 -17.01 -19.45 0.72
N ARG A 100 -16.04 -18.53 0.72
CA ARG A 100 -14.63 -18.83 0.47
C ARG A 100 -13.72 -18.00 1.40
N LEU A 101 -12.52 -18.53 1.64
CA LEU A 101 -11.45 -17.78 2.31
C LEU A 101 -11.09 -16.51 1.54
N GLY A 102 -10.94 -15.41 2.26
CA GLY A 102 -10.58 -14.10 1.72
C GLY A 102 -11.74 -13.31 1.12
N CYS A 103 -12.97 -13.85 1.14
CA CYS A 103 -14.17 -13.13 0.74
C CYS A 103 -14.87 -12.47 1.92
N GLY A 104 -15.71 -11.48 1.63
CA GLY A 104 -16.38 -10.68 2.66
C GLY A 104 -15.42 -9.80 3.46
N PRO A 105 -15.84 -9.31 4.63
CA PRO A 105 -15.00 -8.49 5.50
C PRO A 105 -13.74 -9.23 5.95
N GLN A 106 -12.59 -8.56 5.89
CA GLN A 106 -11.31 -9.07 6.35
C GLN A 106 -10.70 -8.09 7.36
N GLU A 107 -9.83 -8.60 8.24
CA GLU A 107 -8.98 -7.75 9.06
C GLU A 107 -8.07 -6.91 8.15
N THR A 108 -7.84 -5.66 8.53
CA THR A 108 -6.93 -4.78 7.80
C THR A 108 -5.92 -4.14 8.74
N PHE A 109 -4.71 -3.93 8.23
CA PHE A 109 -3.65 -3.20 8.93
C PHE A 109 -3.21 -2.02 8.08
N ARG A 110 -2.93 -0.90 8.73
CA ARG A 110 -2.45 0.31 8.05
C ARG A 110 -1.30 0.92 8.83
N THR A 111 -0.29 1.39 8.11
CA THR A 111 0.76 2.24 8.68
C THR A 111 1.07 3.37 7.70
N CYS A 112 1.36 4.55 8.23
CA CYS A 112 1.81 5.69 7.46
C CYS A 112 3.31 5.94 7.73
N SER A 113 4.01 6.50 6.75
CA SER A 113 5.40 6.93 6.86
C SER A 113 5.58 8.28 6.19
N ASP A 114 6.15 9.24 6.89
CA ASP A 114 6.42 10.58 6.36
C ASP A 114 7.61 10.55 5.39
N ILE A 115 7.39 11.02 4.16
CA ILE A 115 8.42 11.08 3.11
C ILE A 115 8.36 12.41 2.35
N ALA A 116 9.41 12.70 1.59
CA ALA A 116 9.45 13.80 0.62
C ALA A 116 9.79 13.27 -0.77
N ILE A 117 9.14 13.84 -1.79
CA ILE A 117 9.30 13.51 -3.22
C ILE A 117 9.61 14.80 -3.98
N PHE A 118 10.78 14.87 -4.59
CA PHE A 118 11.22 16.02 -5.37
C PHE A 118 11.10 15.75 -6.88
N GLY A 119 11.00 16.83 -7.67
CA GLY A 119 10.96 16.73 -9.13
C GLY A 119 12.25 16.17 -9.72
N LYS A 120 12.18 15.64 -10.94
CA LYS A 120 13.40 15.29 -11.69
C LYS A 120 14.19 16.57 -12.03
N PRO A 121 15.53 16.54 -11.96
CA PRO A 121 16.36 17.65 -12.42
C PRO A 121 16.20 17.89 -13.93
#